data_AF-A0A835X2I6-F1
#
_entry.id   AF-A0A835X2I6-F1
#
_cell.length_a   1.000
_cell.length_b   1.000
_cell.length_c   1.000
_cell.angle_alpha   90.00
_cell.angle_beta   90.00
_cell.angle_gamma   90.00
#
_symmetry.space_group_name_H-M   'P 1'
#
loop_
_entity.id
_entity.type
_entity.pdbx_description
1 polymer ?
#
loop_
_entity_poly.entity_id
_entity_poly.type
_entity_poly.pdbx_seq_one_letter_code
_entity_poly.pdbx_strand_id
1 'polypeptide(L)' 'MQIAGICNEDYNVVGMMPHPERATESEINPIDNKPSQLIFESLLNSVGVQN' A
#
# COMPACT_ATOMS: atom_id res chain seq x y z
N MET A 1 -0.96 2.64 22.11
CA MET A 1 -0.32 1.89 21.00
C MET A 1 -1.14 2.14 19.74
N GLN A 2 -0.52 2.52 18.63
CA GLN A 2 -1.19 2.99 17.39
C GLN A 2 -0.81 2.07 16.23
N ILE A 3 -1.29 0.82 16.25
CA ILE A 3 -1.02 -0.17 15.20
C ILE A 3 -2.15 -0.08 14.16
N ALA A 4 -1.80 0.37 12.95
CA ALA A 4 -2.72 0.47 11.82
C ALA A 4 -2.55 -0.68 10.80
N GLY A 5 -1.50 -1.49 10.94
CA GLY A 5 -1.28 -2.67 10.13
C GLY A 5 -0.32 -3.67 10.78
N ILE A 6 -0.43 -4.93 10.38
CA ILE A 6 0.37 -6.06 10.83
C ILE A 6 0.71 -6.97 9.65
N CYS A 7 1.84 -7.67 9.73
CA CYS A 7 2.20 -8.72 8.78
C CYS A 7 2.26 -10.07 9.50
N ASN A 8 2.10 -11.16 8.76
CA ASN A 8 2.44 -12.49 9.25
C ASN A 8 3.97 -12.68 9.34
N GLU A 9 4.40 -13.78 9.97
CA GLU A 9 5.82 -14.07 10.21
C GLU A 9 6.64 -14.23 8.91
N ASP A 10 6.01 -14.74 7.86
CA ASP A 10 6.63 -14.89 6.53
C ASP A 10 6.65 -13.58 5.71
N TYR A 11 6.08 -12.50 6.24
CA TYR A 11 5.97 -11.18 5.59
C TYR A 11 5.33 -11.18 4.20
N ASN A 12 4.50 -12.18 3.88
CA ASN A 12 3.81 -12.30 2.60
C ASN A 12 2.32 -11.98 2.66
N VAL A 13 1.77 -11.76 3.87
CA VAL A 13 0.39 -11.30 4.09
C VAL A 13 0.41 -10.09 5.01
N VAL A 14 -0.20 -9.00 4.55
CA VAL A 14 -0.39 -7.76 5.32
C VAL A 14 -1.87 -7.52 5.56
N GLY A 15 -2.24 -7.22 6.81
CA GLY A 15 -3.55 -6.72 7.19
C GLY A 15 -3.43 -5.28 7.67
N MET A 16 -4.26 -4.37 7.16
CA MET A 16 -4.26 -2.97 7.57
C MET A 16 -5.68 -2.42 7.71
N MET A 17 -5.87 -1.49 8.65
CA MET A 17 -7.10 -0.72 8.84
C MET A 17 -7.29 0.45 7.85
N PRO A 18 -6.24 1.24 7.50
CA PRO A 18 -6.40 2.25 6.45
C PRO A 18 -6.71 1.59 5.10
N HIS A 19 -7.35 2.36 4.23
CA HIS A 19 -7.79 1.92 2.90
C HIS A 19 -6.88 2.58 1.84
N PRO A 20 -5.64 2.11 1.63
CA PRO A 20 -4.69 2.73 0.71
C PRO A 20 -5.20 2.73 -0.74
N GLU A 21 -6.04 1.78 -1.12
CA GLU A 21 -6.65 1.71 -2.45
C GLU A 21 -7.53 2.92 -2.78
N ARG A 22 -8.00 3.65 -1.75
CA ARG A 22 -8.79 4.88 -1.90
C ARG A 22 -7.96 6.15 -1.89
N ALA A 23 -6.63 6.04 -1.84
CA ALA A 23 -5.72 7.17 -1.71
C ALA A 23 -4.59 7.14 -2.74
N THR A 24 -4.64 6.24 -3.75
CA THR A 24 -3.62 6.12 -4.80
C THR A 24 -3.73 7.21 -5.87
N GLU A 25 -4.91 7.78 -6.12
CA GLU A 25 -5.08 8.72 -7.23
C GLU A 25 -5.04 10.18 -6.76
N SER A 26 -4.45 11.07 -7.56
CA SER A 26 -4.38 12.51 -7.25
C SER A 26 -5.75 13.16 -7.22
N GLU A 27 -6.69 12.61 -7.96
CA GLU A 27 -8.07 13.03 -8.09
C GLU A 27 -8.84 12.79 -6.78
N ILE A 28 -8.45 11.77 -6.02
CA ILE A 28 -9.11 11.38 -4.76
C ILE A 28 -8.31 11.91 -3.55
N ASN A 29 -6.98 11.87 -3.62
CA ASN A 29 -6.07 12.39 -2.62
C ASN A 29 -5.07 13.37 -3.26
N PRO A 30 -5.46 14.65 -3.44
CA PRO A 30 -4.63 15.64 -4.14
C PRO A 30 -3.44 16.14 -3.32
N ILE A 31 -3.37 15.80 -2.02
CA ILE A 31 -2.32 16.29 -1.13
C ILE A 31 -1.11 15.37 -1.16
N ASP A 32 -1.31 14.06 -0.98
CA ASP A 32 -0.22 13.09 -0.90
C ASP A 32 -0.67 11.66 -1.20
N ASN A 33 -0.82 11.34 -2.49
CA ASN A 33 -1.25 10.02 -2.96
C ASN A 33 -0.11 9.00 -3.08
N LYS A 34 1.13 9.46 -3.15
CA LYS A 34 2.30 8.64 -3.49
C LYS A 34 2.56 7.52 -2.47
N PRO A 35 2.41 7.73 -1.16
CA PRO A 35 2.59 6.66 -0.17
C PRO A 35 1.64 5.48 -0.40
N SER A 36 0.38 5.75 -0.75
CA SER A 36 -0.59 4.70 -1.03
C SER A 36 -0.32 3.99 -2.35
N GLN A 37 0.11 4.72 -3.39
CA GLN A 37 0.55 4.12 -4.67
C GLN A 37 1.73 3.16 -4.47
N LEU A 38 2.72 3.55 -3.66
CA LEU A 38 3.95 2.78 -3.43
C LEU A 38 3.69 1.37 -2.89
N ILE A 39 2.62 1.18 -2.10
CA ILE A 39 2.22 -0.14 -1.60
C ILE A 39 1.93 -1.07 -2.78
N PHE A 40 1.14 -0.62 -3.76
CA PHE A 40 0.78 -1.43 -4.93
C PHE A 40 1.93 -1.54 -5.94
N GLU A 41 2.71 -0.47 -6.14
CA GLU A 41 3.93 -0.54 -6.96
C GLU A 41 4.92 -1.58 -6.40
N SER A 42 5.07 -1.69 -5.08
CA SER A 42 5.93 -2.69 -4.45
C SER A 42 5.45 -4.12 -4.69
N LEU A 43 4.12 -4.35 -4.71
CA LEU A 43 3.53 -5.64 -5.02
C LEU A 43 3.81 -6.05 -6.46
N LEU A 44 3.61 -5.14 -7.43
CA LEU A 44 3.92 -5.38 -8.84
C LEU A 44 5.40 -5.75 -9.04
N ASN A 45 6.29 -4.97 -8.41
CA ASN A 45 7.73 -5.24 -8.45
C ASN A 45 8.06 -6.62 -7.85
N SER A 46 7.42 -7.01 -6.74
CA SER A 46 7.64 -8.30 -6.09
C SER A 46 7.23 -9.51 -6.94
N VAL A 47 6.26 -9.34 -7.86
CA VAL A 47 5.84 -10.41 -8.79
C VAL A 47 6.54 -10.32 -10.15
N GLY A 48 7.53 -9.41 -10.29
CA GLY A 48 8.35 -9.27 -11.49
C GLY A 48 7.70 -8.45 -12.62
N VAL A 49 6.63 -7.72 -12.34
CA VAL A 49 6.04 -6.77 -13.28
C VAL A 49 6.81 -5.46 -13.19
N GLN A 50 7.39 -5.04 -14.32
CA GLN A 50 8.10 -3.76 -14.45
C GLN A 50 7.19 -2.81 -15.24
N ASN A 51 6.90 -1.64 -14.68
CA ASN A 51 6.19 -0.54 -15.36
C ASN A 51 7.17 0.43 -16.01
#